data_AF-A0A7V5UES7-F1
#
_entry.id   AF-A0A7V5UES7-F1
#
_cell.length_a   1.000
_cell.length_b   1.000
_cell.length_c   1.000
_cell.angle_alpha   90.00
_cell.angle_beta   90.00
_cell.angle_gamma   90.00
#
_symmetry.space_group_name_H-M   'P 1'
#
loop_
_entity.id
_entity.type
_entity.pdbx_description
1 polymer ?
#
loop_
_entity_poly.entity_id
_entity_poly.type
_entity_poly.pdbx_seq_one_letter_code
_entity_poly.pdbx_strand_id
1 'polypeptide(L)'
;MIVLLYPATEDQSYRFYLFKYVNTSWRLVPGVNTYRTLAGIWVSPSGKAYFGGYGLNKLDGEEFINIYGPISVTSVYGLDDRDVFFTALKDGGRFYYYNGRQVYEYEELFNPDVLYTGVWSYGSEVFVSGFTMGGFPNKTIIWHGKLP
;
A
#
# COMPACT_ATOMS: atom_id res chain seq x y z
N MET A 1 -8.34 2.39 -15.99
CA MET A 1 -7.67 1.23 -15.38
C MET A 1 -6.19 1.54 -15.22
N ILE A 2 -5.62 1.27 -14.04
CA ILE A 2 -4.19 1.43 -13.75
C ILE A 2 -3.65 0.05 -13.40
N VAL A 3 -2.52 -0.33 -14.00
CA VAL A 3 -1.86 -1.61 -13.76
C VAL A 3 -0.41 -1.37 -13.44
N LEU A 4 0.10 -2.16 -12.50
CA LEU A 4 1.50 -2.19 -12.12
C LEU A 4 2.19 -3.35 -12.83
N LEU A 5 3.30 -3.09 -13.50
CA LEU A 5 4.10 -4.12 -14.14
C LEU A 5 5.53 -4.12 -13.59
N TYR A 6 6.02 -5.32 -13.31
CA TYR A 6 7.42 -5.59 -13.06
C TYR A 6 8.10 -5.89 -14.41
N PRO A 7 9.13 -5.13 -14.81
CA PRO A 7 9.94 -5.46 -15.97
C PRO A 7 10.75 -6.72 -15.66
N ALA A 8 10.56 -7.76 -16.46
CA ALA A 8 11.49 -8.89 -16.52
C ALA A 8 12.72 -8.46 -17.36
N THR A 9 13.60 -7.62 -16.81
CA THR A 9 14.86 -7.28 -17.46
C THR A 9 16.03 -7.93 -16.72
N GLU A 10 17.03 -8.40 -17.48
CA GLU A 10 18.24 -9.08 -16.98
C GLU A 10 19.11 -8.21 -16.05
N ASP A 11 18.90 -6.89 -16.08
CA ASP A 11 19.58 -5.95 -15.20
C ASP A 11 18.85 -5.91 -13.85
N GLN A 12 19.53 -6.30 -12.77
CA GLN A 12 18.99 -6.50 -11.40
C GLN A 12 18.40 -5.25 -10.73
N SER A 13 18.05 -4.21 -11.48
CA SER A 13 17.30 -3.08 -10.98
C SER A 13 15.83 -3.45 -10.83
N TYR A 14 15.38 -3.69 -9.59
CA TYR A 14 13.97 -3.90 -9.21
C TYR A 14 13.15 -2.62 -9.43
N ARG A 15 13.03 -2.17 -10.67
CA ARG A 15 12.21 -1.02 -11.05
C ARG A 15 10.79 -1.48 -11.25
N PHE A 16 9.83 -0.68 -10.82
CA PHE A 16 8.43 -0.95 -11.11
C PHE A 16 7.87 0.18 -11.97
N TYR A 17 7.02 -0.19 -12.93
CA TYR A 17 6.38 0.76 -13.82
C TYR A 17 4.88 0.77 -13.60
N LEU A 18 4.32 1.98 -13.55
CA LEU A 18 2.90 2.19 -13.48
C LEU A 18 2.37 2.54 -14.87
N PHE A 19 1.35 1.80 -15.33
CA PHE A 19 0.70 2.02 -16.60
C PHE A 19 -0.76 2.43 -16.41
N LYS A 20 -1.21 3.41 -17.18
CA LYS A 20 -2.60 3.87 -17.21
C LYS A 20 -3.19 3.58 -18.60
N TYR A 21 -4.36 2.95 -18.62
CA TYR A 21 -5.11 2.74 -19.86
C TYR A 21 -5.93 3.99 -20.18
N VAL A 22 -5.61 4.64 -21.30
CA VAL A 22 -6.21 5.91 -21.74
C VAL A 22 -6.56 5.79 -23.22
N ASN A 23 -7.82 6.07 -23.58
CA ASN A 23 -8.31 6.19 -24.96
C ASN A 23 -7.77 5.07 -25.87
N THR A 24 -7.99 3.81 -25.49
CA THR A 24 -7.55 2.56 -26.17
C THR A 24 -6.08 2.14 -26.04
N SER A 25 -5.22 2.92 -25.37
CA SER A 25 -3.78 2.64 -25.27
C SER A 25 -3.27 2.59 -23.83
N TRP A 26 -2.29 1.74 -23.56
CA TRP A 26 -1.51 1.79 -22.32
C TRP A 26 -0.46 2.87 -22.42
N ARG A 27 -0.38 3.73 -21.41
CA ARG A 27 0.63 4.79 -21.30
C ARG A 27 1.40 4.62 -20.00
N LEU A 28 2.72 4.73 -20.09
CA LEU A 28 3.58 4.79 -18.91
C LEU A 28 3.26 6.07 -18.13
N VAL A 29 3.09 5.94 -16.82
CA VAL A 29 3.03 7.10 -15.92
C VAL A 29 4.47 7.48 -15.57
N PRO A 30 4.95 8.66 -16.00
CA PRO A 30 6.30 9.10 -15.69
C PRO A 30 6.48 9.34 -14.18
N GLY A 31 7.70 9.21 -13.68
CA GLY A 31 8.04 9.56 -12.30
C GLY A 31 7.85 8.47 -11.24
N VAL A 32 7.18 7.35 -11.55
CA VAL A 32 7.16 6.17 -10.66
C VAL A 32 8.46 5.39 -10.86
N ASN A 33 9.49 5.73 -10.11
CA ASN A 33 10.75 5.00 -10.05
C ASN A 33 11.01 4.56 -8.60
N THR A 34 10.38 3.45 -8.19
CA THR A 34 10.63 2.88 -6.87
C THR A 34 11.62 1.73 -7.02
N TYR A 35 12.66 1.74 -6.18
CA TYR A 35 13.78 0.78 -6.22
C TYR A 35 13.56 -0.45 -5.32
N ARG A 36 12.36 -0.61 -4.78
CA ARG A 36 12.05 -1.66 -3.79
C ARG A 36 10.67 -2.21 -4.07
N THR A 37 10.51 -3.50 -3.78
CA THR A 37 9.24 -4.26 -3.83
C THR A 37 8.06 -3.35 -3.56
N LEU A 38 7.33 -2.99 -4.63
CA LEU A 38 6.07 -2.29 -4.49
C LEU A 38 5.10 -3.20 -3.77
N ALA A 39 4.41 -2.62 -2.80
CA ALA A 39 3.62 -3.40 -1.87
C ALA A 39 2.23 -2.76 -1.78
N GLY A 40 1.30 -3.35 -2.52
CA GLY A 40 -0.07 -2.86 -2.66
C GLY A 40 -0.21 -1.62 -3.55
N ILE A 41 -1.20 -1.67 -4.42
CA ILE A 41 -1.74 -0.50 -5.12
C ILE A 41 -3.26 -0.52 -4.95
N TRP A 42 -3.82 0.65 -4.65
CA TRP A 42 -5.24 0.88 -4.62
C TRP A 42 -5.59 2.09 -5.47
N VAL A 43 -6.64 1.97 -6.28
CA VAL A 43 -7.13 3.05 -7.14
C VAL A 43 -8.45 3.51 -6.59
N SER A 44 -8.54 4.79 -6.23
CA SER A 44 -9.73 5.37 -5.65
C SER A 44 -10.83 5.58 -6.69
N PRO A 45 -12.10 5.73 -6.25
CA PRO A 45 -13.21 6.05 -7.15
C PRO A 45 -13.02 7.37 -7.92
N SER A 46 -12.26 8.32 -7.39
CA SER A 46 -11.94 9.58 -8.08
C SER A 46 -10.86 9.43 -9.16
N GLY A 47 -10.24 8.24 -9.26
CA GLY A 47 -9.21 7.92 -10.24
C GLY A 47 -7.78 8.20 -9.78
N LYS A 48 -7.58 8.54 -8.50
CA LYS A 48 -6.24 8.64 -7.89
C LYS A 48 -5.69 7.25 -7.60
N ALA A 49 -4.38 7.10 -7.60
CA ALA A 49 -3.73 5.84 -7.21
C ALA A 49 -2.90 6.05 -5.95
N TYR A 50 -3.07 5.17 -4.98
CA TYR A 50 -2.30 5.10 -3.75
C TYR A 50 -1.49 3.81 -3.77
N PHE A 51 -0.21 3.88 -3.42
CA PHE A 51 0.65 2.70 -3.49
C PHE A 51 1.78 2.77 -2.47
N GLY A 52 2.15 1.57 -2.01
CA GLY A 52 3.20 1.35 -1.04
C GLY A 52 4.55 1.07 -1.66
N GLY A 53 5.59 1.43 -0.93
CA GLY A 53 6.99 1.17 -1.26
C GLY A 53 7.83 1.82 -0.19
N TYR A 54 8.67 2.79 -0.56
CA TYR A 54 9.30 3.67 0.41
C TYR A 54 8.36 4.85 0.74
N GLY A 55 7.43 4.59 1.66
CA GLY A 55 6.35 5.48 2.06
C GLY A 55 5.01 5.15 1.40
N LEU A 56 3.96 5.82 1.87
CA LEU A 56 2.68 5.90 1.19
C LEU A 56 2.77 7.02 0.15
N ASN A 57 2.56 6.67 -1.11
CA ASN A 57 2.63 7.61 -2.22
C ASN A 57 1.26 7.69 -2.91
N LYS A 58 0.98 8.85 -3.52
CA LYS A 58 -0.24 9.12 -4.27
C LYS A 58 0.11 9.70 -5.64
N LEU A 59 -0.59 9.20 -6.66
CA LEU A 59 -0.67 9.80 -7.98
C LEU A 59 -2.02 10.53 -8.10
N ASP A 60 -1.96 11.85 -8.25
CA ASP A 60 -3.12 12.73 -8.45
C ASP A 60 -3.00 13.40 -9.83
N GLY A 61 -3.74 12.89 -10.81
CA GLY A 61 -3.52 13.25 -12.22
C GLY A 61 -2.16 12.76 -12.73
N GLU A 62 -1.21 13.68 -12.88
CA GLU A 62 0.18 13.42 -13.28
C GLU A 62 1.17 13.73 -12.15
N GLU A 63 0.69 14.26 -11.02
CA GLU A 63 1.54 14.65 -9.89
C GLU A 63 1.77 13.47 -8.94
N PHE A 64 3.04 13.25 -8.59
CA PHE A 64 3.46 12.28 -7.60
C PHE A 64 3.69 12.95 -6.25
N ILE A 65 3.02 12.46 -5.21
CA ILE A 65 3.05 13.04 -3.87
C ILE A 65 3.41 11.94 -2.87
N ASN A 66 4.47 12.14 -2.09
CA ASN A 66 4.72 11.33 -0.90
C ASN A 66 3.84 11.84 0.24
N ILE A 67 2.88 11.00 0.68
CA ILE A 67 1.95 11.36 1.77
C ILE A 67 2.61 11.12 3.13
N TYR A 68 3.37 10.02 3.26
CA TYR A 68 3.93 9.61 4.53
C TYR A 68 5.14 8.69 4.34
N GLY A 69 6.13 8.84 5.21
CA GLY A 69 7.39 8.11 5.15
C GLY A 69 8.56 8.99 5.55
N PRO A 70 9.79 8.45 5.55
CA PRO A 70 10.19 7.19 4.93
C PRO A 70 9.91 5.93 5.78
N ILE A 71 9.10 4.99 5.27
CA ILE A 71 8.86 3.66 5.87
C ILE A 71 8.58 2.61 4.77
N SER A 72 8.75 1.32 5.04
CA SER A 72 8.48 0.28 4.03
C SER A 72 7.00 -0.15 4.08
N VAL A 73 6.14 0.49 3.29
CA VAL A 73 4.72 0.12 3.18
C VAL A 73 4.60 -1.24 2.50
N THR A 74 3.71 -2.11 3.00
CA THR A 74 3.52 -3.51 2.56
C THR A 74 2.18 -3.77 1.87
N SER A 75 1.14 -3.01 2.18
CA SER A 75 -0.18 -3.13 1.57
C SER A 75 -0.93 -1.81 1.68
N VAL A 76 -1.82 -1.53 0.72
CA VAL A 76 -2.62 -0.30 0.67
C VAL A 76 -4.03 -0.64 0.20
N TYR A 77 -5.03 -0.08 0.85
CA TYR A 77 -6.43 -0.16 0.46
C TYR A 77 -7.17 1.11 0.87
N GLY A 78 -8.29 1.44 0.24
CA GLY A 78 -9.11 2.57 0.68
C GLY A 78 -10.59 2.40 0.36
N LEU A 79 -11.41 3.22 1.00
CA LEU A 79 -12.82 3.40 0.67
C LEU A 79 -12.99 4.56 -0.33
N ASP A 80 -12.32 5.68 -0.05
CA ASP A 80 -12.21 6.84 -0.91
C ASP A 80 -10.90 7.62 -0.62
N ASP A 81 -10.72 8.80 -1.22
CA ASP A 81 -9.49 9.60 -1.08
C ASP A 81 -9.23 10.11 0.35
N ARG A 82 -10.24 10.05 1.23
CA ARG A 82 -10.23 10.46 2.62
C ARG A 82 -10.18 9.27 3.57
N ASP A 83 -10.23 8.05 3.07
CA ASP A 83 -10.25 6.85 3.90
C ASP A 83 -9.33 5.79 3.30
N VAL A 84 -8.03 5.95 3.54
CA VAL A 84 -6.98 5.05 3.03
C VAL A 84 -6.27 4.38 4.18
N PHE A 85 -6.13 3.07 4.11
CA PHE A 85 -5.47 2.21 5.08
C PHE A 85 -4.22 1.61 4.47
N PHE A 86 -3.19 1.46 5.28
CA PHE A 86 -1.99 0.78 4.82
C PHE A 86 -1.26 0.11 5.96
N THR A 87 -0.55 -0.96 5.62
CA THR A 87 0.34 -1.67 6.52
C THR A 87 1.78 -1.34 6.17
N ALA A 88 2.67 -1.36 7.15
CA ALA A 88 4.09 -1.14 6.89
C ALA A 88 4.99 -1.90 7.84
N LEU A 89 6.24 -2.00 7.43
CA LEU A 89 7.38 -2.48 8.19
C LEU A 89 8.09 -1.30 8.84
N LYS A 90 7.98 -1.22 10.16
CA LYS A 90 8.71 -0.29 11.04
C LYS A 90 8.85 -0.96 12.40
N ASP A 91 9.97 -1.66 12.57
CA ASP A 91 10.30 -2.45 13.78
C ASP A 91 9.31 -3.59 14.08
N GLY A 92 8.62 -4.08 13.04
CA GLY A 92 7.54 -5.06 13.12
C GLY A 92 6.37 -4.66 12.21
N GLY A 93 5.23 -5.34 12.38
CA GLY A 93 3.99 -5.05 11.67
C GLY A 93 3.29 -3.84 12.25
N ARG A 94 3.04 -2.83 11.42
CA ARG A 94 2.30 -1.60 11.75
C ARG A 94 1.07 -1.43 10.86
N PHE A 95 0.05 -0.78 11.40
CA PHE A 95 -1.15 -0.39 10.69
C PHE A 95 -1.36 1.12 10.77
N TYR A 96 -1.78 1.71 9.66
CA TYR A 96 -1.96 3.15 9.51
C TYR A 96 -3.28 3.49 8.80
N TYR A 97 -3.78 4.68 9.10
CA TYR A 97 -4.95 5.28 8.47
C TYR A 97 -4.62 6.70 8.00
N TYR A 98 -4.96 7.02 6.76
CA TYR A 98 -4.86 8.35 6.17
C TYR A 98 -6.26 8.90 5.93
N ASN A 99 -6.58 10.00 6.60
CA ASN A 99 -7.92 10.61 6.54
C ASN A 99 -8.10 11.64 5.39
N GLY A 100 -7.24 11.58 4.36
CA GLY A 100 -7.16 12.60 3.30
C GLY A 100 -6.35 13.85 3.68
N ARG A 101 -5.92 13.98 4.94
CA ARG A 101 -5.10 15.12 5.40
C ARG A 101 -3.87 14.69 6.19
N GLN A 102 -4.04 13.82 7.18
CA GLN A 102 -2.95 13.30 7.99
C GLN A 102 -3.01 11.79 8.10
N VAL A 103 -1.85 11.22 8.46
CA VAL A 103 -1.70 9.80 8.77
C VAL A 103 -1.73 9.60 10.28
N TYR A 104 -2.43 8.56 10.71
CA TYR A 104 -2.49 8.06 12.08
C TYR A 104 -1.90 6.65 12.12
N GLU A 105 -1.06 6.38 13.12
CA GLU A 105 -0.61 5.01 13.46
C GLU A 105 -1.55 4.45 14.52
N TYR A 106 -1.99 3.20 14.35
CA TYR A 106 -2.76 2.48 15.37
C TYR A 106 -1.79 1.64 16.19
N GLU A 107 -1.23 2.25 17.23
CA GLU A 107 -0.19 1.64 18.08
C GLU A 107 -0.69 0.37 18.78
N GLU A 108 -1.98 0.27 19.07
CA GLU A 108 -2.61 -0.90 19.67
C GLU A 108 -2.54 -2.16 18.80
N LEU A 109 -2.37 -1.99 17.49
CA LEU A 109 -2.19 -3.09 16.52
C LEU A 109 -0.72 -3.40 16.26
N PHE A 110 0.22 -2.72 16.92
CA PHE A 110 1.64 -3.04 16.79
C PHE A 110 1.92 -4.46 17.29
N ASN A 111 2.64 -5.22 16.46
CA ASN A 111 3.19 -6.49 16.90
C ASN A 111 4.59 -6.70 16.30
N PRO A 112 5.64 -6.78 17.13
CA PRO A 112 7.02 -6.97 16.65
C PRO A 112 7.25 -8.35 16.01
N ASP A 113 6.41 -9.32 16.33
CA ASP A 113 6.54 -10.71 15.87
C ASP A 113 5.64 -11.03 14.66
N VAL A 114 4.92 -10.04 14.11
CA VAL A 114 4.01 -10.24 12.98
C VAL A 114 4.40 -9.33 11.82
N LEU A 115 4.42 -9.89 10.61
CA LEU A 115 4.49 -9.11 9.37
C LEU A 115 3.08 -8.93 8.82
N TYR A 116 2.57 -7.69 8.79
CA TYR A 116 1.33 -7.39 8.07
C TYR A 116 1.59 -7.25 6.57
N THR A 117 0.77 -7.95 5.78
CA THR A 117 0.92 -8.08 4.32
C THR A 117 -0.36 -7.80 3.55
N GLY A 118 -1.49 -7.61 4.24
CA GLY A 118 -2.76 -7.34 3.59
C GLY A 118 -3.62 -6.38 4.41
N VAL A 119 -4.34 -5.54 3.69
CA VAL A 119 -5.43 -4.73 4.22
C VAL A 119 -6.55 -4.67 3.19
N TRP A 120 -7.80 -4.78 3.64
CA TRP A 120 -8.99 -4.59 2.82
C TRP A 120 -10.17 -4.16 3.69
N SER A 121 -11.28 -3.79 3.08
CA SER A 121 -12.52 -3.51 3.79
C SER A 121 -13.71 -4.27 3.21
N TYR A 122 -14.76 -4.38 4.03
CA TYR A 122 -16.09 -4.83 3.61
C TYR A 122 -17.14 -4.02 4.36
N GLY A 123 -17.88 -3.18 3.63
CA GLY A 123 -18.76 -2.20 4.25
C GLY A 123 -17.96 -1.22 5.12
N SER A 124 -18.35 -1.08 6.39
CA SER A 124 -17.65 -0.23 7.37
C SER A 124 -16.55 -0.94 8.15
N GLU A 125 -16.29 -2.22 7.86
CA GLU A 125 -15.27 -3.02 8.54
C GLU A 125 -13.97 -3.02 7.75
N VAL A 126 -12.85 -2.86 8.46
CA VAL A 126 -11.49 -2.95 7.93
C VAL A 126 -10.83 -4.18 8.50
N PHE A 127 -10.12 -4.90 7.64
CA PHE A 127 -9.41 -6.13 7.96
C PHE A 127 -7.93 -5.94 7.68
N VAL A 128 -7.09 -6.46 8.58
CA VAL A 128 -5.64 -6.45 8.45
C VAL A 128 -5.14 -7.87 8.61
N SER A 129 -4.42 -8.38 7.61
CA SER A 129 -3.85 -9.72 7.64
C SER A 129 -2.33 -9.69 7.66
N GLY A 130 -1.76 -10.71 8.30
CA GLY A 130 -0.33 -10.94 8.32
C GLY A 130 0.01 -12.36 8.74
N PHE A 131 1.27 -12.58 9.06
CA PHE A 131 1.74 -13.84 9.61
C PHE A 131 2.82 -13.65 10.67
N THR A 132 2.91 -14.58 11.62
CA THR A 132 3.96 -14.59 12.64
C THR A 132 5.32 -14.83 11.99
N MET A 133 6.33 -14.02 12.31
CA MET A 133 7.68 -14.13 11.73
C MET A 133 8.52 -15.24 12.38
N GLY A 134 8.13 -15.71 13.57
CA GLY A 134 8.79 -16.80 14.30
C GLY A 134 8.02 -18.12 14.26
N GLY A 135 8.78 -19.24 14.29
CA GLY A 135 8.25 -20.60 14.34
C GLY A 135 7.79 -21.14 12.97
N PHE A 136 8.05 -22.42 12.72
CA PHE A 136 7.50 -23.13 11.57
C PHE A 136 6.48 -24.18 12.05
N PRO A 137 5.26 -24.22 11.49
CA PRO A 137 4.73 -23.33 10.45
C PRO A 137 4.39 -21.92 10.99
N ASN A 138 4.46 -20.90 10.11
CA ASN A 138 3.99 -19.56 10.42
C ASN A 138 2.46 -19.56 10.59
N LYS A 139 1.93 -18.75 11.51
CA LYS A 139 0.49 -18.62 11.73
C LYS A 139 -0.03 -17.36 11.05
N THR A 140 -1.15 -17.47 10.35
CA THR A 140 -1.89 -16.32 9.83
C THR A 140 -2.58 -15.58 10.98
N ILE A 141 -2.49 -14.25 10.96
CA ILE A 141 -3.20 -13.36 11.88
C ILE A 141 -4.14 -12.51 11.03
N ILE A 142 -5.38 -12.36 11.50
CA ILE A 142 -6.37 -11.44 10.92
C ILE A 142 -6.93 -10.60 12.06
N TRP A 143 -6.72 -9.29 11.99
CA TRP A 143 -7.41 -8.31 12.80
C TRP A 143 -8.58 -7.74 12.00
N HIS A 144 -9.62 -7.32 12.71
CA HIS A 144 -10.70 -6.55 12.10
C HIS A 144 -11.26 -5.53 13.09
N GLY A 145 -11.82 -4.45 12.55
CA GLY A 145 -12.41 -3.39 13.34
C GLY A 145 -13.34 -2.53 12.49
N LYS A 146 -14.14 -1.70 13.14
CA LYS A 146 -14.98 -0.70 12.46
C LYS A 146 -14.28 0.63 12.49
N LEU A 147 -14.51 1.42 11.44
CA LEU A 147 -14.13 2.82 11.46
C LEU A 147 -14.97 3.57 12.51
N PRO A 148 -14.37 4.50 13.26
CA PRO A 148 -15.09 5.36 14.19
C PRO A 148 -16.14 6.24 13.49
#